data_AF-A0A1V5VWJ4-F1
#
_entry.id   AF-A0A1V5VWJ4-F1
#
_cell.length_a   1.000
_cell.length_b   1.000
_cell.length_c   1.000
_cell.angle_alpha   90.00
_cell.angle_beta   90.00
_cell.angle_gamma   90.00
#
_symmetry.space_group_name_H-M   'P 1'
#
loop_
_entity.id
_entity.type
_entity.pdbx_description
1 polymer ?
#
loop_
_entity_poly.entity_id
_entity_poly.type
_entity_poly.pdbx_seq_one_letter_code
_entity_poly.pdbx_strand_id
1 'polypeptide(L)'
;MNTIESLSNSRDNFYLDKSKKKLEGLERSNSFQRELDNAMGKNDLRSREKKKLMDACVEAESLFVGKMLKEMRKTVDKSDWLHGGYAEEIFEDMLYDEYALQISKNSNLGMAKMLYEELSKKI
;
A
#
# COMPACT_ATOMS: atom_id res chain seq x y z
N MET A 1 -2.35 46.12 -47.49
CA MET A 1 -3.05 45.89 -46.20
C MET A 1 -2.54 44.63 -45.48
N ASN A 2 -1.28 44.19 -45.71
CA ASN A 2 -0.78 42.86 -45.28
C ASN A 2 0.46 42.92 -44.34
N THR A 3 0.81 44.10 -43.84
CA THR A 3 2.03 44.30 -43.02
C THR A 3 1.76 44.23 -41.52
N ILE A 4 0.54 44.53 -41.06
CA ILE A 4 0.16 44.46 -39.65
C ILE A 4 -0.14 43.01 -39.23
N GLU A 5 -0.79 42.23 -40.12
CA GLU A 5 -1.03 40.80 -39.90
C GLU A 5 0.27 39.99 -39.82
N SER A 6 1.28 40.30 -40.65
CA SER A 6 2.58 39.61 -40.61
C SER A 6 3.40 39.95 -39.37
N LEU A 7 3.23 41.15 -38.81
CA LEU A 7 3.83 41.57 -37.54
C LEU A 7 3.14 40.93 -36.33
N SER A 8 1.81 40.76 -36.37
CA SER A 8 1.07 39.99 -35.34
C SER A 8 1.53 38.53 -35.34
N ASN A 9 1.55 37.91 -36.52
CA ASN A 9 1.91 36.51 -36.71
C ASN A 9 3.39 36.24 -36.31
N SER A 10 4.29 37.20 -36.52
CA SER A 10 5.68 37.13 -36.04
C SER A 10 5.79 37.22 -34.52
N ARG A 11 4.96 38.05 -33.88
CA ARG A 11 4.91 38.16 -32.40
C ARG A 11 4.39 36.87 -31.77
N ASP A 12 3.31 36.31 -32.33
CA ASP A 12 2.72 35.07 -31.84
C ASP A 12 3.71 33.89 -31.95
N ASN A 13 4.45 33.80 -33.06
CA ASN A 13 5.53 32.81 -33.22
C ASN A 13 6.68 32.99 -32.22
N PHE A 14 7.03 34.23 -31.87
CA PHE A 14 8.06 34.49 -30.87
C PHE A 14 7.65 34.04 -29.45
N TYR A 15 6.39 34.27 -29.06
CA TYR A 15 5.88 33.79 -27.77
C TYR A 15 5.76 32.26 -27.73
N LEU A 16 5.38 31.63 -28.85
CA LEU A 16 5.34 30.17 -28.99
C LEU A 16 6.74 29.55 -28.86
N ASP A 17 7.76 30.13 -29.50
CA ASP A 17 9.15 29.66 -29.41
C ASP A 17 9.70 29.79 -27.98
N LYS A 18 9.49 30.94 -27.33
CA LYS A 18 9.90 31.17 -25.94
C LYS A 18 9.24 30.17 -24.97
N SER A 19 7.97 29.83 -25.23
CA SER A 19 7.22 28.85 -24.43
C SER A 19 7.75 27.43 -24.64
N LYS A 20 8.05 27.03 -25.89
CA LYS A 20 8.65 25.74 -26.21
C LYS A 20 10.01 25.55 -25.56
N LYS A 21 10.88 26.56 -25.65
CA LYS A 21 12.22 26.53 -25.03
C LYS A 21 12.16 26.37 -23.50
N LYS A 22 11.17 27.00 -22.87
CA LYS A 22 10.90 26.84 -21.43
C LYS A 22 10.40 25.43 -21.11
N LEU A 23 9.47 24.89 -21.91
CA LEU A 23 8.99 23.51 -21.76
C LEU A 23 10.13 22.48 -21.90
N GLU A 24 11.02 22.62 -22.88
CA GLU A 24 12.19 21.74 -23.05
C GLU A 24 13.13 21.78 -21.83
N GLY A 25 13.34 22.96 -21.25
CA GLY A 25 14.12 23.12 -20.02
C GLY A 25 13.47 22.43 -18.81
N LEU A 26 12.13 22.50 -18.70
CA LEU A 26 11.39 21.80 -17.66
C LEU A 26 11.41 20.27 -17.85
N GLU A 27 11.28 19.78 -19.08
CA GLU A 27 11.35 18.34 -19.37
C GLU A 27 12.74 17.76 -19.07
N ARG A 28 13.82 18.50 -19.39
CA ARG A 28 15.20 18.11 -19.01
C ARG A 28 15.43 18.09 -17.50
N SER A 29 14.86 19.05 -16.77
CA SER A 29 14.92 19.06 -15.31
C SER A 29 14.18 17.86 -14.70
N ASN A 30 12.99 17.55 -15.22
CA ASN A 30 12.21 16.40 -14.78
C ASN A 30 12.88 15.07 -15.14
N SER A 31 13.50 14.94 -16.31
CA SER A 31 14.20 13.72 -16.71
C SER A 31 15.44 13.49 -15.85
N PHE A 32 16.20 14.54 -15.52
CA PHE A 32 17.34 14.46 -14.60
C PHE A 32 16.90 14.07 -13.18
N GLN A 33 15.83 14.67 -12.65
CA GLN A 33 15.30 14.34 -11.34
C GLN A 33 14.87 12.85 -11.27
N ARG A 34 14.26 12.34 -12.34
CA ARG A 34 13.84 10.92 -12.45
C ARG A 34 15.04 9.97 -12.52
N GLU A 35 16.09 10.35 -13.23
CA GLU A 35 17.34 9.59 -13.32
C GLU A 35 18.05 9.55 -11.95
N LEU A 36 18.08 10.67 -11.22
CA LEU A 36 18.57 10.75 -9.85
C LEU A 36 17.77 9.88 -8.90
N ASP A 37 16.44 9.94 -8.94
CA ASP A 37 15.59 9.13 -8.06
C ASP A 37 15.74 7.62 -8.33
N ASN A 38 15.99 7.23 -9.58
CA ASN A 38 16.32 5.87 -9.98
C ASN A 38 17.71 5.44 -9.49
N ALA A 39 18.74 6.27 -9.70
CA ALA A 39 20.10 6.00 -9.25
C ALA A 39 20.22 5.96 -7.72
N MET A 40 19.39 6.76 -7.02
CA MET A 40 19.28 6.76 -5.56
C MET A 40 18.42 5.61 -5.01
N GLY A 41 17.80 4.78 -5.87
CA GLY A 41 16.97 3.65 -5.45
C GLY A 41 15.72 4.05 -4.65
N LYS A 42 15.27 5.31 -4.70
CA LYS A 42 14.12 5.79 -3.92
C LYS A 42 12.83 5.04 -4.26
N ASN A 43 12.67 4.59 -5.51
CA ASN A 43 11.54 3.78 -5.93
C ASN A 43 11.54 2.40 -5.25
N ASP A 44 12.70 1.77 -5.10
CA ASP A 44 12.85 0.50 -4.38
C ASP A 44 12.63 0.67 -2.88
N LEU A 45 13.12 1.77 -2.30
CA LEU A 45 12.89 2.09 -0.89
C LEU A 45 11.40 2.28 -0.59
N ARG A 46 10.71 3.10 -1.38
CA ARG A 46 9.25 3.31 -1.27
C ARG A 46 8.46 2.03 -1.47
N SER A 47 8.88 1.18 -2.41
CA SER A 47 8.25 -0.13 -2.64
C SER A 47 8.40 -1.06 -1.43
N ARG A 48 9.61 -1.12 -0.84
CA ARG A 48 9.88 -1.91 0.37
C ARG A 48 9.10 -1.39 1.58
N GLU A 49 9.01 -0.07 1.76
CA GLU A 49 8.23 0.55 2.83
C GLU A 49 6.74 0.23 2.71
N LYS A 50 6.16 0.35 1.50
CA LYS A 50 4.77 -0.04 1.23
C LYS A 50 4.53 -1.52 1.52
N LYS A 51 5.45 -2.39 1.13
CA LYS A 51 5.34 -3.83 1.41
C LYS A 51 5.36 -4.10 2.91
N LYS A 52 6.31 -3.53 3.65
CA LYS A 52 6.40 -3.67 5.12
C LYS A 52 5.14 -3.16 5.82
N LEU A 53 4.57 -2.04 5.34
CA LEU A 53 3.32 -1.51 5.88
C LEU A 53 2.17 -2.50 5.68
N MET A 54 2.05 -3.09 4.49
CA MET A 54 1.04 -4.11 4.22
C MET A 54 1.24 -5.34 5.10
N ASP A 55 2.47 -5.84 5.22
CA ASP A 55 2.80 -7.01 6.04
C ASP A 55 2.39 -6.78 7.51
N ALA A 56 2.67 -5.59 8.06
CA ALA A 56 2.25 -5.21 9.41
C ALA A 56 0.73 -5.09 9.56
N CYS A 57 0.01 -4.62 8.53
CA CYS A 57 -1.45 -4.57 8.54
C CYS A 57 -2.06 -5.99 8.53
N VAL A 58 -1.47 -6.92 7.78
CA VAL A 58 -1.88 -8.33 7.76
C VAL A 58 -1.64 -9.00 9.11
N GLU A 59 -0.52 -8.70 9.77
CA GLU A 59 -0.24 -9.19 11.13
C GLU A 59 -1.22 -8.60 12.17
N ALA A 60 -1.59 -7.33 12.05
CA ALA A 60 -2.61 -6.75 12.91
C ALA A 60 -3.98 -7.42 12.71
N GLU A 61 -4.35 -7.74 11.47
CA GLU A 61 -5.58 -8.47 11.17
C GLU A 61 -5.55 -9.89 11.75
N SER A 62 -4.40 -10.58 11.71
CA SER A 62 -4.30 -11.95 12.25
C SER A 62 -4.51 -11.98 13.76
N LEU A 63 -4.01 -10.99 14.49
CA LEU A 63 -4.29 -10.86 15.93
C LEU A 63 -5.78 -10.67 16.21
N PHE A 64 -6.45 -9.86 15.40
CA PHE A 64 -7.90 -9.65 15.52
C PHE A 64 -8.68 -10.93 15.20
N VAL A 65 -8.34 -11.63 14.12
CA VAL A 65 -8.96 -12.91 13.75
C VAL A 65 -8.71 -13.95 14.84
N GLY A 66 -7.50 -14.05 15.37
CA GLY A 66 -7.19 -14.96 16.47
C GLY A 66 -8.05 -14.68 17.70
N LYS A 67 -8.26 -13.41 18.03
CA LYS A 67 -9.19 -13.01 19.09
C LYS A 67 -10.63 -13.41 18.77
N MET A 68 -11.10 -13.18 17.55
CA MET A 68 -12.43 -13.57 17.10
C MET A 68 -12.65 -15.09 17.24
N LEU A 69 -11.71 -15.90 16.73
CA LEU A 69 -11.76 -17.37 16.82
C LEU A 69 -11.73 -17.85 18.26
N LYS A 70 -10.91 -17.24 19.12
CA LYS A 70 -10.86 -17.56 20.56
C LYS A 70 -12.19 -17.26 21.25
N GLU A 71 -12.83 -16.12 20.97
CA GLU A 71 -14.15 -15.82 21.55
C GLU A 71 -15.25 -16.74 20.98
N MET A 72 -15.21 -17.08 19.68
CA MET A 72 -16.12 -18.08 19.08
C MET A 72 -15.97 -19.45 19.75
N ARG A 73 -14.75 -19.92 20.00
CA ARG A 73 -14.49 -21.20 20.68
C ARG A 73 -15.12 -21.25 22.07
N LYS A 74 -15.06 -20.15 22.84
CA LYS A 74 -15.69 -20.08 24.17
C LYS A 74 -17.21 -20.26 24.15
N THR A 75 -17.86 -20.02 23.01
CA THR A 75 -19.30 -20.22 22.85
C THR A 75 -19.69 -21.66 22.51
N VAL A 76 -18.71 -22.53 22.25
CA VAL A 76 -18.94 -23.94 21.98
C VAL A 76 -18.91 -24.69 23.31
N ASP A 77 -20.05 -25.23 23.73
CA ASP A 77 -20.15 -26.06 24.92
C ASP A 77 -19.29 -27.32 24.77
N LYS A 78 -18.21 -27.40 25.55
CA LYS A 78 -17.41 -28.62 25.68
C LYS A 78 -18.14 -29.56 26.64
N SER A 79 -18.61 -30.69 26.14
CA SER A 79 -19.19 -31.74 26.99
C SER A 79 -18.11 -32.32 27.92
N ASP A 80 -18.39 -32.41 29.22
CA ASP A 80 -17.52 -32.94 30.30
C ASP A 80 -17.00 -34.38 30.09
N TRP A 81 -17.33 -35.04 28.98
CA TRP A 81 -16.78 -36.36 28.63
C TRP A 81 -15.70 -36.24 27.54
N LEU A 82 -15.81 -35.30 26.61
CA LEU A 82 -14.92 -35.16 25.44
C LEU A 82 -13.91 -34.01 25.59
N HIS A 83 -13.18 -34.00 26.71
CA HIS A 83 -12.17 -32.97 26.99
C HIS A 83 -10.79 -33.64 27.03
N GLY A 84 -9.95 -33.36 26.02
CA GLY A 84 -8.59 -33.86 25.84
C GLY A 84 -7.55 -33.27 26.80
N GLY A 85 -8.00 -32.56 27.84
CA GLY A 85 -7.19 -32.04 28.93
C GLY A 85 -6.24 -30.90 28.54
N TYR A 86 -5.27 -30.63 29.42
CA TYR A 86 -4.32 -29.51 29.27
C TYR A 86 -3.49 -29.57 27.98
N ALA A 87 -3.17 -30.78 27.50
CA ALA A 87 -2.43 -30.95 26.25
C ALA A 87 -3.27 -30.50 25.04
N GLU A 88 -4.55 -30.86 25.00
CA GLU A 88 -5.47 -30.42 23.95
C GLU A 88 -5.60 -28.88 23.95
N GLU A 89 -5.70 -28.24 25.11
CA GLU A 89 -5.79 -26.77 25.18
C GLU A 89 -4.58 -26.08 24.54
N ILE A 90 -3.37 -26.55 24.83
CA ILE A 90 -2.14 -26.02 24.23
C ILE A 90 -2.12 -26.24 22.71
N PHE A 91 -2.49 -27.43 22.25
CA PHE A 91 -2.53 -27.73 20.81
C PHE A 91 -3.60 -26.91 20.09
N GLU A 92 -4.79 -26.77 20.68
CA GLU A 92 -5.85 -25.94 20.14
C GLU A 92 -5.40 -24.48 20.04
N ASP A 93 -4.75 -23.93 21.07
CA ASP A 93 -4.27 -22.55 21.05
C ASP A 93 -3.25 -22.30 19.91
N MET A 94 -2.26 -23.19 19.74
CA MET A 94 -1.34 -23.11 18.60
C MET A 94 -2.07 -23.26 17.25
N LEU A 95 -3.05 -24.15 17.17
CA LEU A 95 -3.84 -24.38 15.95
C LEU A 95 -4.63 -23.13 15.56
N TYR A 96 -5.27 -22.46 16.52
CA TYR A 96 -6.04 -21.24 16.27
C TYR A 96 -5.15 -20.06 15.88
N ASP A 97 -3.94 -19.97 16.43
CA ASP A 97 -2.98 -18.93 16.04
C ASP A 97 -2.53 -19.14 14.57
N GLU A 98 -2.27 -20.39 14.15
CA GLU A 98 -1.98 -20.70 12.74
C GLU A 98 -3.17 -20.45 11.81
N TYR A 99 -4.39 -20.82 12.23
CA TYR A 99 -5.60 -20.50 11.47
C TYR A 99 -5.78 -19.00 11.29
N ALA A 100 -5.56 -18.21 12.34
CA ALA A 100 -5.65 -16.77 12.25
C ALA A 100 -4.62 -16.20 11.26
N LEU A 101 -3.39 -16.71 11.26
CA LEU A 101 -2.35 -16.31 10.30
C LEU A 101 -2.70 -16.69 8.86
N GLN A 102 -3.18 -17.92 8.65
CA GLN A 102 -3.59 -18.40 7.32
C GLN A 102 -4.81 -17.65 6.79
N ILE A 103 -5.78 -17.36 7.66
CA ILE A 103 -6.98 -16.59 7.33
C ILE A 103 -6.54 -15.16 6.97
N SER A 104 -5.71 -14.47 7.74
CA SER A 104 -5.31 -13.11 7.35
C SER A 104 -4.42 -13.03 6.11
N LYS A 105 -3.65 -14.08 5.80
CA LYS A 105 -2.85 -14.13 4.56
C LYS A 105 -3.69 -14.43 3.31
N ASN A 106 -4.67 -15.32 3.43
CA ASN A 106 -5.39 -15.87 2.27
C ASN A 106 -6.84 -15.39 2.17
N SER A 107 -7.47 -15.10 3.31
CA SER A 107 -8.84 -14.63 3.40
C SER A 107 -8.86 -13.11 3.35
N ASN A 108 -9.49 -12.57 2.33
CA ASN A 108 -9.63 -11.13 2.17
C ASN A 108 -10.77 -10.60 3.07
N LEU A 109 -10.57 -10.67 4.39
CA LEU A 109 -11.49 -10.06 5.37
C LEU A 109 -11.57 -8.54 5.20
N GLY A 110 -10.57 -7.96 4.52
CA GLY A 110 -10.57 -6.58 4.04
C GLY A 110 -10.10 -5.56 5.08
N MET A 111 -9.91 -5.97 6.34
CA MET A 111 -9.47 -5.07 7.41
C MET A 111 -8.02 -4.65 7.23
N ALA A 112 -7.13 -5.57 6.86
CA ALA A 112 -5.73 -5.24 6.55
C ALA A 112 -5.64 -4.20 5.41
N LYS A 113 -6.49 -4.35 4.38
CA LYS A 113 -6.56 -3.40 3.26
C LYS A 113 -7.08 -2.04 3.69
N MET A 114 -8.15 -1.99 4.49
CA MET A 114 -8.68 -0.72 5.02
C MET A 114 -7.65 0.00 5.88
N LEU A 115 -6.93 -0.73 6.74
CA LEU A 115 -5.87 -0.17 7.58
C LEU A 115 -4.72 0.38 6.72
N TYR A 116 -4.30 -0.40 5.72
CA TYR A 116 -3.27 0.02 4.76
C TYR A 116 -3.67 1.27 3.98
N GLU A 117 -4.90 1.35 3.49
CA GLU A 117 -5.41 2.52 2.77
C GLU A 117 -5.38 3.78 3.63
N GLU A 118 -5.68 3.68 4.92
CA GLU A 118 -5.67 4.84 5.81
C GLU A 118 -4.26 5.24 6.24
N LEU A 119 -3.38 4.27 6.50
CA LEU A 119 -2.00 4.53 6.90
C LEU A 119 -1.12 5.00 5.73
N SER A 120 -1.35 4.45 4.53
CA SER A 120 -0.59 4.83 3.33
C SER A 120 -0.91 6.24 2.82
N LYS A 121 -2.03 6.84 3.21
CA LYS A 121 -2.31 8.28 2.95
C LYS A 121 -1.46 9.21 3.81
N LYS A 122 -0.96 8.74 4.95
CA LYS A 122 -0.16 9.53 5.89
C LYS A 122 1.34 9.44 5.64
N ILE A 123 1.77 8.63 4.67
CA ILE A 123 3.16 8.36 4.28
C ILE A 123 3.36 8.85 2.84
#